data_AF-A0A6M2A5N0-F1
#
_entry.id   AF-A0A6M2A5N0-F1
#
_cell.length_a   1.000
_cell.length_b   1.000
_cell.length_c   1.000
_cell.angle_alpha   90.00
_cell.angle_beta   90.00
_cell.angle_gamma   90.00
#
_symmetry.space_group_name_H-M   'P 1'
#
loop_
_entity.id
_entity.type
_entity.pdbx_description
1 polymer ?
#
loop_
_entity_poly.entity_id
_entity_poly.type
_entity_poly.pdbx_seq_one_letter_code
_entity_poly.pdbx_strand_id
1 'polypeptide(L)'
;MSAKKLSDKVSPMFIEFGMLFFSLLGSLQETSLPNEESLVKTGSQEEVKQIDAQIEQLEDLQDKLRASAQRNINNAMRWQFQNENYLDARRAWDRAATDKQKIQEVQDQIDDLKARKQKLIQDNGSKKSSETGL
;
A
#
# COMPACT_ATOMS: atom_id res chain seq x y z
N MET A 1 18.77 49.25 10.97
CA MET A 1 19.06 49.13 9.52
C MET A 1 19.19 47.65 9.16
N SER A 2 18.37 47.24 8.19
CA SER A 2 18.43 46.04 7.34
C SER A 2 18.53 44.63 7.94
N ALA A 3 17.38 43.96 7.86
CA ALA A 3 17.23 42.51 7.77
C ALA A 3 17.88 41.94 6.49
N LYS A 4 18.39 40.71 6.58
CA LYS A 4 18.47 39.79 5.43
C LYS A 4 17.90 38.43 5.82
N LYS A 5 16.72 38.16 5.28
CA LYS A 5 16.09 36.85 5.10
C LYS A 5 16.96 35.96 4.20
N LEU A 6 16.92 34.66 4.46
CA LEU A 6 17.15 33.51 3.56
C LEU A 6 16.61 32.30 4.34
N SER A 7 15.32 31.95 4.34
CA SER A 7 14.46 31.45 3.25
C SER A 7 15.11 30.33 2.44
N ASP A 8 14.69 29.13 2.83
CA ASP A 8 14.22 28.02 2.00
C ASP A 8 15.19 27.30 1.07
N LYS A 9 15.64 26.13 1.54
CA LYS A 9 15.94 24.96 0.71
C LYS A 9 15.37 23.71 1.38
N VAL A 10 14.05 23.59 1.38
CA VAL A 10 13.39 22.28 1.49
C VAL A 10 13.34 21.74 0.08
N SER A 11 14.14 20.71 -0.21
CA SER A 11 14.04 19.96 -1.46
C SER A 11 12.75 19.14 -1.47
N PRO A 12 11.84 19.33 -2.44
CA PRO A 12 10.78 18.38 -2.70
C PRO A 12 11.31 17.35 -3.71
N MET A 13 11.77 16.21 -3.22
CA MET A 13 12.07 15.07 -4.07
C MET A 13 11.45 13.86 -3.36
N PHE A 14 10.71 13.03 -4.09
CA PHE A 14 9.85 11.92 -3.62
C PHE A 14 8.36 12.25 -3.42
N ILE A 15 7.73 12.88 -4.43
CA ILE A 15 6.31 12.64 -4.75
C ILE A 15 6.22 12.35 -6.24
N GLU A 16 6.72 11.20 -6.69
CA GLU A 16 6.40 10.65 -8.02
C GLU A 16 6.48 9.12 -7.96
N PHE A 17 5.48 8.51 -7.33
CA PHE A 17 5.16 7.09 -7.55
C PHE A 17 3.64 6.92 -7.52
N GLY A 18 2.96 7.70 -8.37
CA GLY A 18 1.50 7.80 -8.33
C GLY A 18 0.88 8.29 -9.61
N MET A 19 1.37 7.88 -10.79
CA MET A 19 0.67 8.11 -12.07
C MET A 19 1.09 7.12 -13.17
N LEU A 20 0.75 5.83 -13.03
CA LEU A 20 0.56 4.94 -14.19
C LEU A 20 -0.49 3.88 -13.84
N PHE A 21 -1.46 3.70 -14.73
CA PHE A 21 -2.60 2.74 -14.73
C PHE A 21 -4.01 3.26 -14.33
N PHE A 22 -4.41 4.42 -14.83
CA PHE A 22 -5.83 4.66 -15.20
C PHE A 22 -5.92 4.80 -16.73
N SER A 23 -5.97 3.68 -17.44
CA SER A 23 -6.29 3.66 -18.88
C SER A 23 -6.85 2.30 -19.28
N LEU A 24 -7.99 1.92 -18.69
CA LEU A 24 -8.84 0.88 -19.26
C LEU A 24 -10.31 1.11 -18.92
N LEU A 25 -10.83 2.28 -19.32
CA LEU A 25 -12.28 2.50 -19.44
C LEU A 25 -12.55 3.01 -20.85
N GLY A 26 -13.26 2.24 -21.67
CA GLY A 26 -13.62 2.69 -23.00
C GLY A 26 -14.33 1.66 -23.87
N SER A 27 -15.57 1.28 -23.52
CA SER A 27 -16.60 1.00 -24.53
C SER A 27 -17.98 0.75 -23.89
N LEU A 28 -18.92 1.66 -24.17
CA LEU A 28 -20.39 1.52 -24.17
C LEU A 28 -21.07 1.19 -22.81
N GLN A 29 -22.17 1.83 -22.41
CA GLN A 29 -23.35 2.22 -23.19
C GLN A 29 -24.19 3.22 -22.36
N GLU A 30 -24.62 4.33 -22.96
CA GLU A 30 -25.70 5.18 -22.41
C GLU A 30 -27.03 4.44 -22.53
N THR A 31 -27.71 4.15 -21.42
CA THR A 31 -29.18 4.04 -21.36
C THR A 31 -29.73 4.26 -19.95
N SER A 32 -30.65 5.23 -19.87
CA SER A 32 -31.68 5.44 -18.84
C SER A 32 -31.24 5.69 -17.39
N LEU A 33 -31.65 6.85 -16.86
CA LEU A 33 -31.72 7.15 -15.42
C LEU A 33 -32.77 6.25 -14.74
N PRO A 34 -32.43 5.61 -13.61
CA PRO A 34 -33.40 5.44 -12.54
C PRO A 34 -32.83 5.86 -11.18
N ASN A 35 -33.62 6.65 -10.45
CA ASN A 35 -33.59 6.92 -9.00
C ASN A 35 -32.24 6.95 -8.27
N GLU A 36 -31.88 8.14 -7.81
CA GLU A 36 -30.66 8.47 -7.06
C GLU A 36 -30.45 7.72 -5.73
N GLU A 37 -31.42 6.95 -5.22
CA GLU A 37 -31.24 6.16 -3.99
C GLU A 37 -30.42 4.86 -4.18
N SER A 38 -30.12 4.46 -5.42
CA SER A 38 -29.35 3.22 -5.68
C SER A 38 -27.86 3.44 -5.95
N LEU A 39 -27.43 4.68 -6.17
CA LEU A 39 -26.10 5.02 -6.70
C LEU A 39 -25.00 5.08 -5.62
N VAL A 40 -25.38 5.25 -4.35
CA VAL A 40 -24.44 5.28 -3.22
C VAL A 40 -23.96 3.87 -2.82
N LYS A 41 -24.78 2.85 -3.08
CA LYS A 41 -24.50 1.45 -2.69
C LYS A 41 -23.46 0.78 -3.58
N THR A 42 -23.42 1.15 -4.87
CA THR A 42 -22.48 0.59 -5.84
C THR A 42 -21.08 1.16 -5.67
N GLY A 43 -20.95 2.46 -5.39
CA GLY A 43 -19.66 3.13 -5.18
C GLY A 43 -18.87 2.56 -4.00
N SER A 44 -19.53 2.31 -2.86
CA SER A 44 -18.82 1.81 -1.68
C SER A 44 -18.48 0.32 -1.74
N GLN A 45 -19.33 -0.49 -2.41
CA GLN A 45 -18.97 -1.89 -2.65
C GLN A 45 -17.79 -2.01 -3.62
N GLU A 46 -17.72 -1.13 -4.62
CA GLU A 46 -16.59 -1.08 -5.55
C GLU A 46 -15.31 -0.60 -4.86
N GLU A 47 -15.39 0.39 -3.97
CA GLU A 47 -14.26 0.83 -3.15
C GLU A 47 -13.72 -0.29 -2.24
N VAL A 48 -14.60 -1.08 -1.62
CA VAL A 48 -14.19 -2.24 -0.80
C VAL A 48 -13.45 -3.28 -1.65
N LYS A 49 -13.93 -3.56 -2.87
CA LYS A 49 -13.24 -4.49 -3.78
C LYS A 49 -11.87 -3.97 -4.19
N GLN A 50 -11.74 -2.67 -4.44
CA GLN A 50 -10.45 -2.05 -4.76
C GLN A 50 -9.47 -2.17 -3.59
N ILE A 51 -9.94 -1.94 -2.36
CA ILE A 51 -9.12 -2.13 -1.16
C ILE A 51 -8.69 -3.60 -1.02
N ASP A 52 -9.57 -4.56 -1.28
CA ASP A 52 -9.23 -5.98 -1.22
C ASP A 52 -8.16 -6.37 -2.24
N ALA A 53 -8.28 -5.87 -3.48
CA ALA A 53 -7.26 -6.09 -4.51
C ALA A 53 -5.90 -5.46 -4.12
N GLN A 54 -5.91 -4.29 -3.47
CA GLN A 54 -4.69 -3.65 -2.97
C GLN A 54 -4.05 -4.45 -1.83
N ILE A 55 -4.84 -4.97 -0.91
CA ILE A 55 -4.36 -5.83 0.18
C ILE A 55 -3.71 -7.09 -0.40
N GLU A 56 -4.35 -7.77 -1.35
CA GLU A 56 -3.81 -8.97 -1.99
C GLU A 56 -2.45 -8.69 -2.66
N GLN A 57 -2.33 -7.58 -3.39
CA GLN A 57 -1.07 -7.17 -4.02
C GLN A 57 0.05 -6.89 -2.99
N LEU A 58 -0.30 -6.28 -1.85
CA LEU A 58 0.64 -6.01 -0.78
C LEU A 58 1.06 -7.29 -0.04
N GLU A 59 0.14 -8.23 0.17
CA GLU A 59 0.43 -9.55 0.75
C GLU A 59 1.39 -10.34 -0.16
N ASP A 60 1.16 -10.33 -1.47
CA ASP A 60 2.07 -10.89 -2.49
C ASP A 60 3.47 -10.27 -2.45
N LEU A 61 3.54 -8.94 -2.29
CA LEU A 61 4.80 -8.22 -2.15
C LEU A 61 5.52 -8.60 -0.84
N GLN A 62 4.77 -8.68 0.25
CA GLN A 62 5.28 -9.05 1.56
C GLN A 62 5.92 -10.44 1.53
N ASP A 63 5.30 -11.40 0.86
CA ASP A 63 5.82 -12.76 0.73
C ASP A 63 7.09 -12.82 -0.13
N LYS A 64 7.15 -12.05 -1.21
CA LYS A 64 8.39 -11.90 -2.01
C LYS A 64 9.52 -11.32 -1.19
N LEU A 65 9.26 -10.31 -0.36
CA LEU A 65 10.24 -9.71 0.54
C LEU A 65 10.68 -10.71 1.62
N ARG A 66 9.76 -11.48 2.23
CA ARG A 66 10.10 -12.54 3.21
C ARG A 66 11.02 -13.59 2.59
N ALA A 67 10.70 -14.06 1.38
CA ALA A 67 11.52 -15.01 0.65
C ALA A 67 12.90 -14.42 0.29
N SER A 68 12.97 -13.15 -0.07
CA SER A 68 14.24 -12.44 -0.30
C SER A 68 15.09 -12.34 0.97
N ALA A 69 14.49 -11.88 2.07
CA ALA A 69 15.16 -11.77 3.37
C ALA A 69 15.72 -13.12 3.82
N GLN A 70 14.94 -14.19 3.73
CA GLN A 70 15.38 -15.53 4.12
C GLN A 70 16.54 -16.03 3.26
N ARG A 71 16.51 -15.81 1.95
CA ARG A 71 17.62 -16.16 1.06
C ARG A 71 18.90 -15.41 1.42
N ASN A 72 18.79 -14.12 1.71
CA ASN A 72 19.91 -13.29 2.12
C ASN A 72 20.47 -13.73 3.49
N ILE A 73 19.62 -14.07 4.46
CA ILE A 73 20.04 -14.64 5.75
C ILE A 73 20.82 -15.95 5.53
N ASN A 74 20.30 -16.86 4.71
CA ASN A 74 20.96 -18.13 4.42
C ASN A 74 22.33 -17.93 3.76
N ASN A 75 22.43 -16.98 2.82
CA ASN A 75 23.69 -16.62 2.18
C ASN A 75 24.69 -16.02 3.18
N ALA A 76 24.22 -15.11 4.04
CA ALA A 76 25.05 -14.49 5.07
C ALA A 76 25.60 -15.53 6.06
N MET A 77 24.73 -16.44 6.51
CA MET A 77 25.09 -17.56 7.38
C MET A 77 26.11 -18.51 6.74
N ARG A 78 26.04 -18.71 5.41
CA ARG A 78 27.01 -19.51 4.67
C ARG A 78 28.36 -18.80 4.52
N TRP A 79 28.34 -17.54 4.11
CA TRP A 79 29.54 -16.79 3.76
C TRP A 79 30.35 -16.32 4.96
N GLN A 80 29.72 -16.10 6.12
CA GLN A 80 30.43 -15.64 7.32
C GLN A 80 31.50 -16.62 7.84
N PHE A 81 31.40 -17.90 7.48
CA PHE A 81 32.36 -18.94 7.88
C PHE A 81 33.38 -19.27 6.79
N GLN A 82 33.30 -18.64 5.61
CA GLN A 82 34.24 -18.85 4.52
C GLN A 82 35.34 -17.78 4.59
N ASN A 83 36.60 -18.22 4.59
CA ASN A 83 37.73 -17.31 4.47
C ASN A 83 37.54 -16.42 3.23
N GLU A 84 37.78 -15.12 3.40
CA GLU A 84 37.69 -14.06 2.37
C GLU A 84 36.27 -13.58 1.97
N ASN A 85 35.18 -14.22 2.43
CA ASN A 85 33.81 -13.83 2.06
C ASN A 85 33.05 -12.96 3.08
N TYR A 86 33.77 -12.39 4.06
CA TYR A 86 33.16 -11.57 5.12
C TYR A 86 32.37 -10.37 4.58
N LEU A 87 32.88 -9.69 3.54
CA LEU A 87 32.19 -8.55 2.94
C LEU A 87 30.86 -8.94 2.29
N ASP A 88 30.80 -10.09 1.62
CA ASP A 88 29.57 -10.57 1.01
C ASP A 88 28.58 -11.07 2.05
N ALA A 89 29.06 -11.68 3.14
CA ALA A 89 28.23 -12.02 4.29
C ALA A 89 27.57 -10.77 4.89
N ARG A 90 28.35 -9.69 5.08
CA ARG A 90 27.83 -8.40 5.58
C ARG A 90 26.79 -7.80 4.64
N ARG A 91 27.07 -7.75 3.33
CA ARG A 91 26.09 -7.24 2.34
C ARG A 91 24.79 -8.04 2.36
N ALA A 92 24.87 -9.35 2.54
CA ALA A 92 23.69 -10.20 2.65
C ALA A 92 22.89 -9.90 3.92
N TRP A 93 23.56 -9.67 5.06
CA TRP A 93 22.89 -9.20 6.28
C TRP A 93 22.20 -7.85 6.09
N ASP A 94 22.87 -6.87 5.48
CA ASP A 94 22.32 -5.53 5.24
C ASP A 94 21.07 -5.59 4.34
N ARG A 95 21.11 -6.42 3.29
CA ARG A 95 19.95 -6.65 2.40
C ARG A 95 18.80 -7.31 3.15
N ALA A 96 19.07 -8.33 3.97
CA ALA A 96 18.04 -8.97 4.77
C ALA A 96 17.41 -8.00 5.79
N ALA A 97 18.20 -7.13 6.41
CA ALA A 97 17.69 -6.09 7.31
C ALA A 97 16.81 -5.08 6.56
N THR A 98 17.23 -4.66 5.37
CA THR A 98 16.44 -3.77 4.50
C THR A 98 15.10 -4.42 4.10
N ASP A 99 15.12 -5.69 3.70
CA ASP A 99 13.89 -6.41 3.33
C ASP A 99 12.95 -6.54 4.54
N LYS A 100 13.49 -6.78 5.75
CA LYS A 100 12.69 -6.80 6.99
C LYS A 100 12.04 -5.45 7.30
N GLN A 101 12.75 -4.35 7.09
CA GLN A 101 12.17 -3.02 7.26
C GLN A 101 11.00 -2.81 6.29
N LYS A 102 11.19 -3.16 5.01
CA LYS A 102 10.13 -3.05 4.00
C LYS A 102 8.93 -3.96 4.31
N ILE A 103 9.14 -5.15 4.87
CA ILE A 103 8.05 -6.02 5.32
C ILE A 103 7.19 -5.31 6.36
N GLN A 104 7.80 -4.57 7.29
CA GLN A 104 7.07 -3.80 8.29
C GLN A 104 6.29 -2.64 7.63
N GLU A 105 6.93 -1.89 6.72
CA GLU A 105 6.26 -0.81 5.99
C GLU A 105 5.04 -1.32 5.20
N VAL A 106 5.17 -2.47 4.54
CA VAL A 106 4.06 -3.13 3.83
C VAL A 106 2.97 -3.59 4.81
N GLN A 107 3.34 -4.10 5.98
CA GLN A 107 2.38 -4.49 7.01
C GLN A 107 1.57 -3.30 7.49
N ASP A 108 2.23 -2.16 7.75
CA ASP A 108 1.56 -0.94 8.19
C ASP A 108 0.56 -0.44 7.14
N GLN A 109 0.88 -0.57 5.84
CA GLN A 109 -0.03 -0.25 4.73
C GLN A 109 -1.23 -1.20 4.67
N ILE A 110 -1.01 -2.50 4.85
CA ILE A 110 -2.09 -3.50 4.91
C ILE A 110 -3.04 -3.19 6.07
N ASP A 111 -2.49 -2.83 7.23
CA ASP A 111 -3.29 -2.54 8.42
C ASP A 111 -4.12 -1.26 8.25
N ASP A 112 -3.57 -0.20 7.64
CA ASP A 112 -4.32 1.01 7.30
C ASP A 112 -5.47 0.71 6.32
N LEU A 113 -5.21 -0.08 5.27
CA LEU A 113 -6.24 -0.50 4.31
C LEU A 113 -7.34 -1.33 4.98
N LYS A 114 -6.98 -2.26 5.88
CA LYS A 114 -7.94 -3.06 6.65
C LYS A 114 -8.80 -2.16 7.55
N ALA A 115 -8.20 -1.18 8.22
CA ALA A 115 -8.93 -0.21 9.02
C ALA A 115 -9.89 0.64 8.17
N ARG A 116 -9.44 1.12 7.00
CA ARG A 116 -10.28 1.87 6.06
C ARG A 116 -11.46 1.04 5.54
N LYS A 117 -11.21 -0.22 5.15
CA LYS A 117 -12.27 -1.16 4.75
C LYS A 117 -13.30 -1.35 5.86
N GLN A 118 -12.85 -1.55 7.09
CA GLN A 118 -13.74 -1.73 8.23
C GLN A 118 -14.61 -0.50 8.46
N LYS A 119 -14.04 0.71 8.36
CA LYS A 119 -14.78 1.97 8.48
C LYS A 119 -15.85 2.10 7.39
N LEU A 120 -15.51 1.83 6.13
CA LEU A 120 -16.48 1.86 5.02
C LEU A 120 -17.65 0.89 5.25
N ILE A 121 -17.38 -0.31 5.76
CA ILE A 121 -18.43 -1.29 6.07
C ILE A 121 -19.35 -0.78 7.20
N GLN A 122 -18.78 -0.18 8.25
CA GLN A 122 -19.55 0.39 9.37
C GLN A 122 -20.41 1.59 8.95
N ASP A 123 -19.86 2.50 8.15
CA ASP A 123 -20.56 3.69 7.65
C ASP A 123 -21.74 3.31 6.74
N ASN A 124 -21.63 2.20 6.00
CA ASN A 124 -22.74 1.67 5.19
C ASN A 124 -23.76 0.86 5.99
N GLY A 125 -23.32 0.19 7.07
CA GLY A 125 -24.21 -0.56 7.96
C GLY A 125 -25.10 0.36 8.80
N SER A 126 -24.54 1.46 9.30
CA SER A 126 -25.23 2.47 10.10
C SER A 126 -26.29 3.24 9.28
N LYS A 127 -25.99 3.64 8.04
CA LYS A 127 -26.96 4.30 7.13
C LYS A 127 -28.22 3.47 6.86
N LYS A 128 -28.10 2.15 6.75
CA LYS A 128 -29.27 1.27 6.54
C LYS A 128 -30.23 1.21 7.73
N SER A 129 -29.73 1.42 8.95
CA SER A 129 -30.55 1.34 10.17
C SER A 129 -31.37 2.61 10.45
N SER A 130 -30.97 3.76 9.89
CA SER A 130 -31.70 5.02 10.01
C SER A 130 -32.84 5.19 9.00
N GLU A 131 -32.84 4.45 7.89
CA GLU A 131 -33.86 4.55 6.83
C GLU A 131 -35.07 3.64 7.04
N THR A 132 -34.98 2.59 7.87
CA THR A 132 -36.09 1.65 8.13
C THR A 132 -36.93 1.99 9.36
N GLY A 133 -36.76 3.19 9.93
CA GLY A 133 -37.46 3.65 11.12
C GLY A 133 -38.57 4.65 10.83
N LEU A 134 -39.58 4.26 10.04
CA LEU A 134 -40.88 4.95 9.92
C LEU A 134 -42.01 3.94 9.69
#